data_AF-A0A8T6LQB9-F1
#
_entry.id   AF-A0A8T6LQB9-F1
#
_cell.length_a   1.000
_cell.length_b   1.000
_cell.length_c   1.000
_cell.angle_alpha   90.00
_cell.angle_beta   90.00
_cell.angle_gamma   90.00
#
_symmetry.space_group_name_H-M   'P 1'
#
loop_
_entity.id
_entity.type
_entity.pdbx_description
1 polymer ?
#
loop_
_entity_poly.entity_id
_entity_poly.type
_entity_poly.pdbx_seq_one_letter_code
_entity_poly.pdbx_strand_id
1 'polypeptide(L)'
;MRIIGKEMNLPPLDANPFSTLALESSDSNLLVGRQHMLTVLSQYIQFRSPRRILLVGEHGSGRTSLLRCASKIAPISVHIDHISPMDAGLNLLKEIYSRFVNSNIP
;
A
#
# COMPACT_ATOMS: atom_id res chain seq x y z
N MET A 1 4.34 -42.10 5.33
CA MET A 1 3.36 -41.93 4.24
C MET A 1 3.87 -40.84 3.31
N ARG A 2 4.43 -41.20 2.15
CA ARG A 2 5.03 -40.26 1.20
C ARG A 2 3.91 -39.78 0.28
N ILE A 3 3.51 -38.51 0.38
CA ILE A 3 2.45 -37.95 -0.47
C ILE A 3 3.05 -37.80 -1.86
N ILE A 4 2.62 -38.65 -2.79
CA ILE A 4 2.97 -38.53 -4.21
C ILE A 4 2.10 -37.39 -4.75
N GLY A 5 2.71 -36.22 -4.95
CA GLY A 5 2.04 -35.08 -5.56
C GLY A 5 1.55 -35.46 -6.95
N LYS A 6 0.27 -35.28 -7.23
CA LYS A 6 -0.30 -35.44 -8.56
C LYS A 6 0.29 -34.33 -9.43
N GLU A 7 1.01 -34.69 -10.50
CA GLU A 7 1.52 -33.70 -11.44
C GLU A 7 0.34 -32.95 -12.07
N MET A 8 0.21 -31.67 -11.71
CA MET A 8 -0.73 -30.75 -12.31
C MET A 8 0.02 -29.88 -13.30
N ASN A 9 -0.38 -29.93 -14.56
CA ASN A 9 0.02 -28.95 -15.56
C ASN A 9 -0.70 -27.63 -15.24
N LEU A 10 -0.10 -26.84 -14.35
CA LEU A 10 -0.51 -25.46 -14.11
C LEU A 10 -0.19 -24.62 -15.37
N PRO A 11 -1.05 -23.68 -15.77
CA PRO A 11 -0.66 -22.68 -16.75
C PRO A 11 0.58 -21.94 -16.26
N PRO A 12 1.42 -21.40 -17.15
CA PRO A 12 2.53 -20.54 -16.74
C PRO A 12 1.98 -19.41 -15.87
N LEU A 13 2.49 -19.31 -14.65
CA LEU A 13 2.12 -18.27 -13.70
C LEU A 13 3.16 -17.16 -13.81
N ASP A 14 2.72 -15.97 -14.22
CA ASP A 14 3.60 -14.79 -14.31
C ASP A 14 4.00 -14.26 -12.93
N ALA A 15 3.26 -14.63 -11.88
CA ALA A 15 3.52 -14.23 -10.50
C ALA A 15 3.05 -15.29 -9.50
N ASN A 16 3.58 -15.24 -8.26
CA ASN A 16 3.14 -16.11 -7.18
C ASN A 16 1.75 -15.69 -6.65
N PRO A 17 0.69 -16.49 -6.84
CA PRO A 17 -0.67 -16.15 -6.41
C PRO A 17 -0.87 -16.27 -4.88
N PHE A 18 0.10 -16.82 -4.15
CA PHE A 18 0.06 -17.01 -2.70
C PHE A 18 1.03 -16.09 -1.96
N SER A 19 1.53 -15.05 -2.63
CA SER A 19 2.38 -14.05 -1.99
C SER A 19 1.64 -13.37 -0.84
N THR A 20 2.27 -13.33 0.33
CA THR A 20 1.78 -12.58 1.49
C THR A 20 2.24 -11.12 1.50
N LEU A 21 3.00 -10.71 0.48
CA LEU A 21 3.45 -9.34 0.33
C LEU A 21 2.26 -8.44 -0.01
N ALA A 22 2.31 -7.21 0.46
CA ALA A 22 1.29 -6.24 0.09
C ALA A 22 1.37 -5.92 -1.40
N LEU A 23 0.22 -5.81 -2.07
CA LEU A 23 0.14 -5.30 -3.44
C LEU A 23 0.85 -3.95 -3.58
N GLU A 24 1.54 -3.77 -4.70
CA GLU A 24 2.11 -2.49 -5.09
C GLU A 24 1.12 -1.64 -5.90
N SER A 25 1.48 -0.38 -6.15
CA SER A 25 0.67 0.53 -6.96
C SER A 25 0.42 0.00 -8.38
N SER A 26 1.39 -0.72 -8.96
CA SER A 26 1.25 -1.39 -10.26
C SER A 26 0.13 -2.43 -10.26
N ASP A 27 -0.09 -3.08 -9.11
CA ASP A 27 -0.92 -4.28 -8.99
C ASP A 27 -2.35 -3.95 -8.55
N SER A 28 -2.77 -2.68 -8.71
CA SER A 28 -4.10 -2.20 -8.34
C SER A 28 -5.27 -3.04 -8.88
N ASN A 29 -5.08 -3.72 -10.02
CA ASN A 29 -6.08 -4.59 -10.62
C ASN A 29 -6.30 -5.90 -9.84
N LEU A 30 -5.35 -6.29 -8.99
CA LEU A 30 -5.44 -7.47 -8.13
C LEU A 30 -6.12 -7.16 -6.78
N LEU A 31 -6.49 -5.90 -6.53
CA LEU A 31 -7.18 -5.51 -5.31
C LEU A 31 -8.67 -5.91 -5.38
N VAL A 32 -9.07 -6.88 -4.57
CA VAL A 32 -10.45 -7.40 -4.55
C VAL A 32 -11.18 -6.99 -3.27
N GLY A 33 -12.50 -6.73 -3.37
CA GLY A 33 -13.41 -6.52 -2.23
C GLY A 33 -13.27 -5.16 -1.52
N ARG A 34 -12.34 -4.30 -1.94
CA ARG A 34 -12.07 -2.98 -1.32
C ARG A 34 -12.29 -1.80 -2.26
N GLN A 35 -12.92 -2.02 -3.41
CA GLN A 35 -13.05 -1.02 -4.46
C GLN A 35 -13.76 0.25 -3.98
N HIS A 36 -14.82 0.12 -3.18
CA HIS A 36 -15.53 1.27 -2.63
C HIS A 36 -14.64 2.16 -1.76
N MET A 37 -13.82 1.56 -0.88
CA MET A 37 -12.88 2.31 -0.03
C MET A 37 -11.79 2.98 -0.87
N LEU A 38 -11.27 2.28 -1.88
CA LEU A 38 -10.32 2.87 -2.82
C LEU A 38 -10.94 4.08 -3.51
N THR A 39 -12.17 3.98 -4.03
CA THR A 39 -12.88 5.11 -4.67
C THR A 39 -13.02 6.32 -3.74
N VAL A 40 -13.42 6.10 -2.49
CA VAL A 40 -13.57 7.18 -1.50
C VAL A 40 -12.22 7.86 -1.22
N LEU A 41 -11.15 7.08 -1.03
CA LEU A 41 -9.79 7.61 -0.86
C LEU A 41 -9.33 8.39 -2.10
N SER A 42 -9.59 7.87 -3.30
CA SER A 42 -9.28 8.54 -4.56
C SER A 42 -9.94 9.92 -4.65
N GLN A 43 -11.22 10.03 -4.28
CA GLN A 43 -11.93 11.29 -4.27
C GLN A 43 -11.29 12.29 -3.30
N TYR A 44 -10.95 11.86 -2.08
CA TYR A 44 -10.27 12.73 -1.13
C TYR A 44 -8.93 13.24 -1.65
N ILE A 45 -8.16 12.39 -2.32
CA ILE A 45 -6.88 12.77 -2.93
C ILE A 45 -7.10 13.77 -4.08
N GLN A 46 -8.03 13.47 -4.99
CA GLN A 46 -8.33 14.32 -6.15
C GLN A 46 -8.83 15.71 -5.75
N PHE A 47 -9.67 15.80 -4.71
CA PHE A 47 -10.16 17.07 -4.17
C PHE A 47 -9.20 17.72 -3.16
N ARG A 48 -7.96 17.21 -3.01
CA ARG A 48 -6.92 17.76 -2.11
C ARG A 48 -7.41 17.95 -0.68
N SER A 49 -8.19 16.99 -0.18
CA SER A 49 -8.74 17.03 1.18
C SER A 49 -7.62 16.99 2.23
N PRO A 50 -7.62 17.89 3.24
CA PRO A 50 -6.59 17.94 4.30
C PRO A 50 -6.79 16.89 5.40
N ARG A 51 -7.72 15.94 5.20
CA ARG A 51 -8.09 14.94 6.20
C ARG A 51 -6.94 13.96 6.45
N ARG A 52 -6.76 13.60 7.72
CA ARG A 52 -5.90 12.49 8.15
C ARG A 52 -6.77 11.25 8.37
N ILE A 53 -6.34 10.12 7.82
CA ILE A 53 -7.09 8.86 7.85
C ILE A 53 -6.24 7.80 8.55
N LEU A 54 -6.86 7.08 9.48
CA LEU A 54 -6.26 5.92 10.14
C LEU A 54 -7.00 4.66 9.69
N LEU A 55 -6.26 3.70 9.12
CA LEU A 55 -6.82 2.40 8.73
C LEU A 55 -6.60 1.36 9.81
N VAL A 56 -7.70 0.86 10.37
CA VAL A 56 -7.70 -0.16 11.44
C VAL A 56 -8.25 -1.47 10.89
N GLY A 57 -7.68 -2.60 11.33
CA GLY A 57 -8.06 -3.93 10.91
C GLY A 57 -7.10 -5.00 11.44
N GLU A 58 -7.39 -6.27 11.15
CA GLU A 58 -6.54 -7.39 11.56
C GLU A 58 -5.24 -7.46 10.74
N HIS A 59 -4.27 -8.25 11.23
CA HIS A 59 -3.09 -8.57 10.44
C HIS A 59 -3.49 -9.33 9.17
N GLY A 60 -2.83 -9.05 8.03
CA GLY A 60 -3.20 -9.67 6.74
C GLY A 60 -4.51 -9.14 6.11
N SER A 61 -5.21 -8.19 6.72
CA SER A 61 -6.45 -7.63 6.16
C SER A 61 -6.26 -6.81 4.87
N GLY A 62 -5.04 -6.64 4.35
CA GLY A 62 -4.78 -5.90 3.10
C GLY A 62 -4.77 -4.37 3.23
N ARG A 63 -4.60 -3.82 4.44
CA ARG A 63 -4.54 -2.36 4.68
C ARG A 63 -3.38 -1.69 3.93
N THR A 64 -2.19 -2.28 4.01
CA THR A 64 -0.99 -1.79 3.30
C THR A 64 -1.19 -1.84 1.79
N SER A 65 -1.76 -2.92 1.28
CA SER A 65 -2.10 -3.08 -0.14
C SER A 65 -3.07 -2.01 -0.61
N LEU A 66 -4.15 -1.76 0.15
CA LEU A 66 -5.11 -0.70 -0.18
C LEU A 66 -4.43 0.69 -0.27
N LEU A 67 -3.56 1.02 0.69
CA LEU A 67 -2.83 2.30 0.67
C LEU A 67 -1.86 2.40 -0.52
N ARG A 68 -1.14 1.32 -0.84
CA ARG A 68 -0.24 1.27 -2.01
C ARG A 68 -0.99 1.32 -3.33
N CYS A 69 -2.19 0.75 -3.42
CA CYS A 69 -3.02 0.94 -4.60
C CYS A 69 -3.57 2.37 -4.69
N ALA A 70 -3.94 2.98 -3.56
CA ALA A 70 -4.43 4.36 -3.50
C ALA A 70 -3.34 5.39 -3.85
N SER A 71 -2.07 5.10 -3.55
CA SER A 71 -0.95 6.00 -3.86
C SER A 71 -0.79 6.29 -5.35
N LYS A 72 -1.23 5.38 -6.22
CA LYS A 72 -1.24 5.56 -7.68
C LYS A 72 -2.05 6.79 -8.13
N ILE A 73 -3.05 7.18 -7.34
CA ILE A 73 -3.90 8.36 -7.64
C ILE A 73 -3.27 9.65 -7.15
N ALA A 74 -2.37 9.58 -6.16
CA ALA A 74 -1.74 10.77 -5.60
C ALA A 74 -0.62 11.28 -6.53
N PRO A 75 -0.50 12.61 -6.71
CA PRO A 75 0.60 13.17 -7.50
C PRO A 75 1.96 12.90 -6.86
N ILE A 76 2.01 12.87 -5.52
CA ILE A 76 3.18 12.52 -4.73
C ILE A 76 2.71 11.57 -3.62
N SER A 77 3.40 10.45 -3.48
CA SER A 77 3.17 9.50 -2.40
C SER A 77 4.48 9.18 -1.69
N VAL A 78 4.43 9.21 -0.37
CA VAL A 78 5.59 8.97 0.49
C VAL A 78 5.23 7.89 1.51
N HIS A 79 6.08 6.86 1.64
CA HIS A 79 5.90 5.77 2.59
C HIS A 79 6.90 5.88 3.74
N ILE A 80 6.42 6.13 4.97
CA ILE A 80 7.27 6.25 6.15
C ILE A 80 7.08 5.01 7.02
N ASP A 81 8.11 4.19 7.14
CA ASP A 81 8.06 2.92 7.88
C ASP A 81 8.76 2.96 9.23
N HIS A 82 9.89 3.68 9.31
CA HIS A 82 10.72 3.71 10.49
C HIS A 82 10.73 5.11 11.10
N ILE A 83 10.14 5.23 12.28
CA ILE A 83 10.16 6.46 13.09
C ILE A 83 10.87 6.09 14.39
N SER A 84 11.94 6.82 14.71
CA SER A 84 12.62 6.65 16.00
C SER A 84 11.63 6.89 17.15
N PRO A 85 11.60 6.04 18.18
CA PRO A 85 10.69 6.20 19.32
C PRO A 85 11.04 7.42 20.18
N MET A 86 12.29 7.88 20.16
CA MET A 86 12.70 9.15 20.78
C MET A 86 12.15 10.31 19.96
N ASP A 87 11.45 11.25 20.59
CA ASP A 87 10.83 12.41 19.93
C ASP A 87 10.01 12.06 18.68
N ALA A 88 9.24 10.96 18.73
CA ALA A 88 8.57 10.37 17.57
C ALA A 88 7.73 11.36 16.75
N GLY A 89 7.04 12.30 17.41
CA GLY A 89 6.25 13.33 16.72
C GLY A 89 7.10 14.30 15.91
N LEU A 90 8.22 14.77 16.48
CA LEU A 90 9.16 15.66 15.80
C LEU A 90 9.87 14.93 14.66
N ASN A 91 10.28 13.68 14.88
CA ASN A 91 10.97 12.88 13.88
C ASN A 91 10.05 12.48 12.73
N LEU A 92 8.78 12.17 12.99
CA LEU A 92 7.77 11.99 11.95
C LEU A 92 7.62 13.27 11.11
N LEU A 93 7.51 14.43 11.75
CA LEU A 93 7.35 15.69 11.01
C LEU A 93 8.58 16.02 10.15
N LYS A 94 9.78 15.78 10.67
CA LYS A 94 11.04 15.93 9.92
C LYS A 94 11.08 15.01 8.71
N GLU A 95 10.65 13.75 8.87
CA GLU A 95 10.63 12.77 7.78
C GLU A 95 9.58 13.09 6.71
N ILE A 96 8.40 13.56 7.12
CA ILE A 96 7.39 14.08 6.18
C ILE A 96 7.98 15.27 5.42
N TYR A 97 8.54 16.25 6.11
CA TYR A 97 9.11 17.44 5.48
C TYR A 97 10.23 17.09 4.50
N SER A 98 11.20 16.28 4.94
CA SER A 98 12.35 15.90 4.11
C SER A 98 11.89 15.19 2.84
N ARG A 99 10.93 14.27 2.95
CA ARG A 99 10.48 13.48 1.81
C ARG A 99 9.53 14.21 0.88
N PHE A 100 8.76 15.19 1.34
CA PHE A 100 7.89 16.00 0.48
C PHE A 100 8.61 17.18 -0.17
N VAL A 101 9.63 17.74 0.48
CA VAL A 101 10.38 18.90 -0.04
C VAL A 101 11.60 18.46 -0.86
N ASN A 102 12.30 17.40 -0.46
CA ASN A 102 13.46 16.90 -1.21
C ASN A 102 13.12 15.82 -2.25
N SER A 103 11.84 15.44 -2.39
CA SER A 103 11.41 14.74 -3.61
C SER A 103 11.40 15.77 -4.74
N ASN A 104 12.58 15.96 -5.36
CA ASN A 104 12.77 16.81 -6.53
C ASN A 104 11.63 16.60 -7.52
N ILE A 105 10.78 17.61 -7.64
CA ILE A 105 9.78 17.72 -8.69
C ILE A 105 10.58 18.02 -9.97
N PRO A 106 10.42 17.25 -11.06
CA PRO A 106 11.03 17.59 -12.35
C PRO A 106 10.54 18.95 -12.87
#